data_AF-A0A3N7F680-F1
#
_entry.id   AF-A0A3N7F680-F1
#
_cell.length_a   1.000
_cell.length_b   1.000
_cell.length_c   1.000
_cell.angle_alpha   90.00
_cell.angle_beta   90.00
_cell.angle_gamma   90.00
#
_symmetry.space_group_name_H-M   'P 1'
#
loop_
_entity.id
_entity.type
_entity.pdbx_description
1 polymer ?
#
loop_
_entity_poly.entity_id
_entity_poly.type
_entity_poly.pdbx_seq_one_letter_code
_entity_poly.pdbx_strand_id
1 'polypeptide(L)'
;MKPLPLTALGAALLAASWWHGWHSKGDQLASQANAQQLQQARQALADYATQTQRLATIADRVQQQTTRLASTSARQQQDYLRHAQTTPLPADCHLDAGRLQQLQTAIATINHTITTAQPDPPAADH
;
A
#
# COMPACT_ATOMS: atom_id res chain seq x y z
N MET A 1 -37.19 69.03 2.55
CA MET A 1 -36.70 67.76 3.13
C MET A 1 -37.86 67.09 3.84
N LYS A 2 -38.35 65.95 3.34
CA LYS A 2 -39.58 65.31 3.84
C LYS A 2 -39.18 64.35 4.97
N PRO A 3 -39.70 64.49 6.20
CA PRO A 3 -39.29 63.64 7.32
C PRO A 3 -39.72 62.19 7.04
N LEU A 4 -38.76 61.27 7.10
CA LEU A 4 -39.04 59.84 7.00
C LEU A 4 -39.92 59.42 8.18
N PRO A 5 -41.01 58.67 7.93
CA PRO A 5 -41.87 58.21 9.00
C PRO A 5 -41.12 57.22 9.89
N LEU A 6 -41.26 57.36 11.21
CA LEU A 6 -40.67 56.47 12.23
C LEU A 6 -40.92 54.97 11.95
N THR A 7 -42.02 54.64 11.28
CA THR A 7 -42.35 53.28 10.85
C THR A 7 -41.39 52.72 9.79
N ALA A 8 -40.89 53.56 8.88
CA ALA A 8 -39.91 53.15 7.87
C ALA A 8 -38.55 52.83 8.49
N LEU A 9 -38.14 53.57 9.53
CA LEU A 9 -36.93 53.29 10.30
C LEU A 9 -37.04 51.97 11.07
N GLY A 10 -38.18 51.71 11.70
CA GLY A 10 -38.43 50.45 12.40
C GLY A 10 -38.40 49.23 11.47
N ALA A 11 -39.02 49.34 10.29
CA ALA A 11 -39.02 48.27 9.29
C ALA A 11 -37.61 47.99 8.73
N ALA A 12 -36.82 49.04 8.48
CA ALA A 12 -35.45 48.90 7.98
C ALA A 12 -34.52 48.19 8.98
N LEU A 13 -34.64 48.49 10.28
CA LEU A 13 -33.85 47.82 11.32
C LEU A 13 -34.19 46.34 11.47
N LEU A 14 -35.47 45.99 11.40
CA LEU A 14 -35.91 44.60 11.43
C LEU A 14 -35.39 43.81 10.22
N ALA A 15 -35.49 44.38 9.02
CA ALA A 15 -34.96 43.75 7.80
C ALA A 15 -33.44 43.54 7.88
N ALA A 16 -32.70 44.53 8.39
CA ALA A 16 -31.26 44.42 8.59
C ALA A 16 -30.89 43.33 9.61
N SER A 17 -31.62 43.25 10.74
CA SER A 17 -31.37 42.23 11.76
C SER A 17 -31.66 40.80 11.27
N TRP A 18 -32.71 40.63 10.48
CA TRP A 18 -33.06 39.33 9.89
C TRP A 18 -32.03 38.90 8.84
N TRP A 19 -31.62 39.83 7.97
CA TRP A 19 -30.57 39.59 6.98
C TRP A 19 -29.24 39.18 7.64
N HIS A 20 -28.83 39.90 8.68
CA HIS A 20 -27.58 39.62 9.40
C HIS A 20 -27.62 38.27 10.16
N GLY A 21 -28.77 37.94 10.75
CA GLY A 21 -29.00 36.64 11.39
C GLY A 21 -28.97 35.47 10.39
N TRP A 22 -29.49 35.67 9.18
CA TRP A 22 -29.43 34.67 8.11
C TRP A 22 -28.00 34.46 7.60
N HIS A 23 -27.28 35.55 7.30
CA HIS A 23 -25.90 35.49 6.80
C HIS A 23 -24.96 34.83 7.82
N SER A 24 -25.04 35.24 9.09
CA SER A 24 -24.19 34.68 10.16
C SER A 24 -24.42 33.18 10.39
N LYS A 25 -25.66 32.69 10.26
CA LYS A 25 -25.92 31.24 10.27
C LYS A 25 -25.31 30.54 9.06
N GLY A 26 -25.39 31.14 7.88
CA GLY A 26 -24.74 30.63 6.66
C GLY A 26 -23.22 30.51 6.83
N ASP A 27 -22.57 31.55 7.37
CA ASP A 27 -21.13 31.56 7.63
C ASP A 27 -20.71 30.53 8.69
N GLN A 28 -21.53 30.34 9.73
CA GLN A 28 -21.30 29.30 10.74
C GLN A 28 -21.41 27.89 10.16
N LEU A 29 -22.40 27.65 9.30
CA LEU A 29 -22.56 26.36 8.63
C LEU A 29 -21.39 26.10 7.66
N ALA A 30 -20.98 27.11 6.90
CA ALA A 30 -19.85 27.02 5.96
C ALA A 30 -18.52 26.78 6.70
N SER A 31 -18.26 27.49 7.80
CA SER A 31 -17.06 27.29 8.61
C SER A 31 -17.01 25.91 9.28
N GLN A 32 -18.15 25.38 9.74
CA GLN A 32 -18.24 24.01 10.25
C GLN A 32 -17.99 22.98 9.16
N ALA A 33 -18.58 23.14 7.97
CA ALA A 33 -18.33 22.25 6.84
C ALA A 33 -16.86 22.27 6.42
N ASN A 34 -16.24 23.45 6.34
CA ASN A 34 -14.81 23.58 6.04
C ASN A 34 -13.93 22.92 7.12
N ALA A 35 -14.27 23.07 8.40
CA ALA A 35 -13.55 22.43 9.49
C ALA A 35 -13.66 20.90 9.42
N GLN A 36 -14.84 20.37 9.09
CA GLN A 36 -15.06 18.93 8.89
C GLN A 36 -14.27 18.40 7.69
N GLN A 37 -14.28 19.11 6.56
CA GLN A 37 -13.48 18.75 5.38
C GLN A 37 -11.98 18.76 5.68
N LEU A 38 -11.50 19.77 6.42
CA LEU A 38 -10.10 19.83 6.82
C LEU A 38 -9.71 18.68 7.76
N GLN A 39 -10.61 18.31 8.68
CA GLN A 39 -10.40 17.17 9.57
C GLN A 39 -10.37 15.85 8.79
N GLN A 40 -11.30 15.65 7.85
CA GLN A 40 -11.31 14.49 6.97
C GLN A 40 -10.04 14.40 6.11
N ALA A 41 -9.58 15.52 5.55
CA ALA A 41 -8.34 15.56 4.77
C ALA A 41 -7.12 15.18 5.63
N ARG A 42 -7.04 15.69 6.87
CA ARG A 42 -5.98 15.32 7.83
C ARG A 42 -6.03 13.84 8.19
N GLN A 43 -7.23 13.29 8.38
CA GLN A 43 -7.41 11.88 8.68
C GLN A 43 -6.99 11.00 7.51
N ALA A 44 -7.38 11.34 6.28
CA ALA A 44 -6.95 10.65 5.07
C ALA A 44 -5.41 10.66 4.91
N LEU A 45 -4.76 11.78 5.22
CA LEU A 45 -3.29 11.89 5.22
C LEU A 45 -2.65 10.99 6.28
N ALA A 46 -3.21 10.93 7.50
CA ALA A 46 -2.72 10.07 8.56
C ALA A 46 -2.90 8.57 8.23
N ASP A 47 -4.03 8.22 7.63
CA ASP A 47 -4.30 6.86 7.17
C ASP A 47 -3.34 6.46 6.05
N TYR A 48 -3.08 7.36 5.09
CA TYR A 48 -2.11 7.15 4.04
C TYR A 48 -0.69 6.96 4.61
N ALA A 49 -0.25 7.82 5.53
CA ALA A 49 1.05 7.67 6.19
C ALA A 49 1.18 6.32 6.94
N THR A 50 0.09 5.87 7.58
CA THR A 50 0.06 4.57 8.25
C THR A 50 0.17 3.43 7.24
N GLN A 51 -0.53 3.51 6.10
CA GLN A 51 -0.47 2.51 5.04
C GLN A 51 0.92 2.45 4.39
N THR A 52 1.55 3.60 4.12
CA THR A 52 2.90 3.63 3.55
C THR A 52 3.94 3.07 4.52
N GLN A 53 3.82 3.34 5.81
CA GLN A 53 4.72 2.74 6.82
C GLN A 53 4.55 1.22 6.91
N ARG A 54 3.32 0.70 6.80
CA ARG A 54 3.06 -0.74 6.71
C ARG A 54 3.70 -1.35 5.47
N LEU A 55 3.55 -0.69 4.31
CA LEU A 55 4.18 -1.11 3.06
C LEU A 55 5.72 -1.15 3.16
N ALA A 56 6.33 -0.11 3.75
CA ALA A 56 7.77 -0.06 3.99
C ALA A 56 8.23 -1.24 4.87
N THR A 57 7.49 -1.53 5.95
CA THR A 57 7.79 -2.67 6.83
C THR A 57 7.69 -4.00 6.10
N ILE A 58 6.72 -4.17 5.19
CA ILE A 58 6.58 -5.37 4.38
C ILE A 58 7.75 -5.49 3.40
N ALA A 59 8.11 -4.40 2.71
CA ALA A 59 9.24 -4.36 1.79
C ALA A 59 10.55 -4.76 2.50
N ASP A 60 10.80 -4.22 3.69
CA ASP A 60 11.97 -4.58 4.50
C ASP A 60 12.00 -6.07 4.85
N ARG A 61 10.85 -6.65 5.23
CA ARG A 61 10.74 -8.08 5.51
C ARG A 61 11.02 -8.93 4.27
N VAL A 62 10.49 -8.55 3.11
CA VAL A 62 10.74 -9.24 1.84
C VAL A 62 12.22 -9.19 1.49
N GLN A 63 12.86 -8.03 1.65
CA GLN A 63 14.29 -7.86 1.38
C GLN A 63 15.16 -8.71 2.31
N GLN A 64 14.83 -8.74 3.61
CA GLN A 64 15.50 -9.59 4.60
C GLN A 64 15.34 -11.07 4.28
N GLN A 65 14.13 -11.52 3.92
CA GLN A 65 13.88 -12.91 3.54
C GLN A 65 14.65 -13.31 2.28
N THR A 66 14.67 -12.43 1.27
CA THR A 66 15.42 -12.67 0.02
C THR A 66 16.91 -12.78 0.28
N THR A 67 17.47 -11.88 1.10
CA THR A 67 18.88 -11.91 1.49
C THR A 67 19.21 -13.17 2.30
N ARG A 68 18.34 -13.54 3.25
CA ARG A 68 18.49 -14.78 4.03
C ARG A 68 18.47 -16.00 3.12
N LEU A 69 17.53 -16.07 2.18
CA LEU A 69 17.39 -17.17 1.23
C LEU A 69 18.65 -17.31 0.38
N ALA A 70 19.13 -16.21 -0.21
CA ALA A 70 20.36 -16.19 -1.00
C ALA A 70 21.59 -16.65 -0.20
N SER A 71 21.72 -16.19 1.05
CA SER A 71 22.84 -16.57 1.91
C SER A 71 22.78 -18.03 2.37
N THR A 72 21.59 -18.61 2.45
CA THR A 72 21.37 -20.00 2.89
C THR A 72 21.59 -20.97 1.73
N SER A 73 21.08 -20.63 0.54
CA SER A 73 21.28 -21.45 -0.67
C SER A 73 22.75 -21.56 -1.05
N ALA A 74 23.49 -20.44 -0.99
CA ALA A 74 24.92 -20.43 -1.26
C ALA A 74 25.72 -21.35 -0.31
N ARG A 75 25.37 -21.34 0.98
CA ARG A 75 26.00 -22.23 1.97
C ARG A 75 25.68 -23.69 1.71
N GLN A 76 24.41 -24.01 1.49
CA GLN A 76 23.99 -25.38 1.19
C GLN A 76 24.69 -25.92 -0.07
N GLN A 77 24.80 -25.12 -1.13
CA GLN A 77 25.49 -25.51 -2.35
C GLN A 77 26.97 -25.85 -2.08
N GLN A 78 27.67 -25.03 -1.30
CA GLN A 78 29.05 -25.31 -0.92
C GLN A 78 29.17 -26.57 -0.07
N ASP A 79 28.25 -26.79 0.85
CA ASP A 79 28.24 -27.99 1.71
C ASP A 79 27.98 -29.25 0.89
N TYR A 80 27.04 -29.22 -0.06
CA TYR A 80 26.81 -30.32 -1.00
C TYR A 80 28.03 -30.62 -1.87
N LEU A 81 28.69 -29.59 -2.40
CA LEU A 81 29.91 -29.78 -3.20
C LEU A 81 31.04 -30.39 -2.36
N ARG A 82 31.23 -29.90 -1.13
CA ARG A 82 32.22 -30.45 -0.21
C ARG A 82 31.88 -31.89 0.18
N HIS A 83 30.61 -32.19 0.43
CA HIS A 83 30.16 -33.53 0.75
C HIS A 83 30.37 -34.50 -0.42
N ALA A 84 30.02 -34.09 -1.64
CA ALA A 84 30.22 -34.90 -2.84
C ALA A 84 31.71 -35.19 -3.12
N GLN A 85 32.61 -34.25 -2.80
CA GLN A 85 34.06 -34.47 -2.92
C GLN A 85 34.61 -35.41 -1.84
N THR A 86 34.09 -35.32 -0.62
CA THR A 86 34.56 -36.12 0.52
C THR A 86 33.94 -37.51 0.58
N THR A 87 32.75 -37.67 0.01
CA THR A 87 31.99 -38.92 -0.04
C THR A 87 31.58 -39.19 -1.49
N PRO A 88 32.52 -39.64 -2.34
CA PRO A 88 32.21 -39.91 -3.74
C PRO A 88 31.14 -41.01 -3.82
N LEU A 89 30.20 -40.85 -4.75
CA LEU A 89 29.19 -41.87 -4.97
C LEU A 89 29.88 -43.17 -5.44
N PRO A 90 29.45 -44.35 -4.95
CA PRO A 90 29.95 -45.62 -5.44
C PRO A 90 29.64 -45.77 -6.93
N ALA A 91 30.52 -46.46 -7.67
CA ALA A 91 30.50 -46.54 -9.14
C ALA A 91 29.20 -47.07 -9.75
N ASP A 92 28.34 -47.73 -8.96
CA ASP A 92 27.06 -48.28 -9.40
C ASP A 92 25.85 -47.35 -9.11
N CYS A 93 26.06 -46.19 -8.46
CA CYS A 93 25.01 -45.22 -8.11
C CYS A 93 24.96 -44.02 -9.07
N HIS A 94 25.00 -44.27 -10.37
CA HIS A 94 24.70 -43.22 -11.36
C HIS A 94 23.19 -43.01 -11.47
N LEU A 95 22.75 -41.75 -11.59
CA LEU A 95 21.35 -41.47 -11.89
C LEU A 95 20.98 -42.06 -13.25
N ASP A 96 20.00 -42.95 -13.27
CA ASP A 96 19.43 -43.48 -14.52
C ASP A 96 18.65 -42.39 -15.28
N ALA A 97 18.54 -42.56 -16.60
CA ALA A 97 17.90 -41.58 -17.48
C ALA A 97 16.43 -41.30 -17.10
N GLY A 98 15.71 -42.31 -16.59
CA GLY A 98 14.33 -42.16 -16.15
C GLY A 98 14.21 -41.24 -14.93
N ARG A 99 15.09 -41.41 -13.93
CA ARG A 99 15.15 -40.51 -12.76
C ARG A 99 15.55 -39.09 -13.13
N LEU A 100 16.48 -38.89 -14.06
CA LEU A 100 16.82 -37.54 -14.55
C LEU A 100 15.62 -36.84 -15.20
N GLN A 101 14.82 -37.57 -15.98
CA GLN A 101 13.64 -37.04 -16.66
C GLN A 101 12.53 -36.67 -15.67
N GLN A 102 12.34 -37.47 -14.62
CA GLN A 102 11.43 -37.14 -13.51
C GLN A 102 11.87 -35.88 -12.77
N LEU A 103 13.16 -35.74 -12.47
CA LEU A 103 13.71 -34.54 -11.83
C LEU A 103 13.53 -33.29 -12.71
N GLN A 104 13.81 -33.39 -14.01
CA GLN A 104 13.57 -32.27 -14.94
C GLN A 104 12.11 -31.86 -15.00
N THR A 105 11.20 -32.83 -15.03
CA THR A 105 9.76 -32.56 -15.04
C THR A 105 9.34 -31.84 -13.76
N ALA A 106 9.80 -32.32 -12.60
CA ALA A 106 9.52 -31.68 -11.31
C ALA A 106 10.07 -30.24 -11.25
N ILE A 107 11.29 -30.00 -11.74
CA ILE A 107 11.88 -28.65 -11.82
C ILE A 107 11.04 -27.76 -12.74
N ALA A 108 10.62 -28.26 -13.90
CA ALA A 108 9.78 -27.50 -14.83
C ALA A 108 8.43 -27.13 -14.20
N THR A 109 7.80 -28.05 -13.46
CA THR A 109 6.56 -27.77 -12.72
C THR A 109 6.76 -26.69 -11.66
N ILE A 110 7.85 -26.76 -10.88
CA ILE A 110 8.16 -25.75 -9.86
C ILE A 110 8.40 -24.39 -10.51
N ASN A 111 9.20 -24.31 -11.58
CA ASN A 111 9.46 -23.07 -12.30
C ASN A 111 8.19 -22.46 -12.89
N HIS A 112 7.30 -23.30 -13.43
CA HIS A 112 6.00 -22.85 -13.92
C HIS A 112 5.15 -22.27 -12.78
N THR A 113 5.11 -22.95 -11.63
CA THR A 113 4.38 -22.49 -10.44
C THR A 113 4.92 -21.17 -9.90
N ILE A 114 6.24 -20.98 -9.89
CA ILE A 114 6.87 -19.71 -9.48
C ILE A 114 6.46 -18.60 -10.45
N THR A 115 6.52 -18.87 -11.75
CA THR A 115 6.18 -17.88 -12.79
C THR A 115 4.72 -17.45 -12.71
N THR A 116 3.80 -18.38 -12.45
CA THR A 116 2.37 -18.09 -12.32
C THR A 116 1.98 -17.50 -10.97
N ALA A 117 2.78 -17.69 -9.92
CA ALA A 117 2.59 -17.07 -8.62
C ALA A 117 3.15 -15.63 -8.54
N GLN A 118 3.84 -15.16 -9.60
CA GLN A 118 4.42 -13.83 -9.63
C GLN A 118 3.31 -12.80 -9.92
N PRO A 119 3.03 -11.85 -9.01
CA PRO A 119 2.02 -10.82 -9.25
C PRO A 119 2.44 -9.96 -10.45
N ASP A 120 1.47 -9.60 -11.31
CA ASP A 120 1.72 -8.78 -12.49
C ASP A 120 2.49 -7.51 -12.12
N PRO A 121 3.49 -7.09 -12.92
CA PRO A 121 4.11 -5.78 -12.73
C PRO A 121 3.00 -4.72 -12.78
N PRO A 122 3.02 -3.72 -11.87
CA PRO A 122 2.00 -2.68 -11.87
C PRO A 122 1.97 -2.04 -13.27
N ALA A 123 0.78 -2.02 -13.87
CA ALA A 123 0.55 -1.38 -15.16
C ALA A 123 1.12 0.04 -15.08
N ALA A 124 2.07 0.33 -15.97
CA ALA A 124 2.57 1.68 -16.15
C ALA A 124 1.45 2.51 -16.79
N ASP A 125 0.62 3.12 -15.95
CA ASP A 125 -0.32 4.15 -16.38
C ASP A 125 0.50 5.40 -16.75
N HIS A 126 0.63 5.63 -18.06
CA HIS A 126 1.11 6.88 -18.66
C HIS A 126 -0.05 7.79 -19.01
#